data_AF-A0A8T9CHM8-F1
#
_entry.id   AF-A0A8T9CHM8-F1
#
_cell.length_a   1.000
_cell.length_b   1.000
_cell.length_c   1.000
_cell.angle_alpha   90.00
_cell.angle_beta   90.00
_cell.angle_gamma   90.00
#
_symmetry.space_group_name_H-M   'P 1'
#
loop_
_entity.id
_entity.type
_entity.pdbx_description
1 polymer ?
#
loop_
_entity_poly.entity_id
_entity_poly.type
_entity_poly.pdbx_seq_one_letter_code
_entity_poly.pdbx_strand_id
1 'polypeptide(L)'
;MAAFKPQFNSEFTEFESPDAGHQKSAKSARAAESVRLALTALALLSSITILGTAGDTLSVFNNTHLGEDYFLPLWPSDFDLRPTVALVVCSVIVFVASALSLTASKLPAVRNKALIHTSISALAPAVCLIAGLIGTSFFYGVNSSNSVSTLQSWSCQWSAVSMDTKPHWGTLCKESKAALYLTVMLIPLEALILGTVAFGAFVEKKQVIIHERKGSPAMS
;
A
#
# COMPACT_ATOMS: atom_id res chain seq x y z
N MET A 1 66.77 -40.84 -8.18
CA MET A 1 65.91 -39.82 -8.81
C MET A 1 64.49 -40.37 -8.82
N ALA A 2 63.61 -39.84 -7.97
CA ALA A 2 62.24 -40.34 -7.79
C ALA A 2 61.30 -39.66 -8.79
N ALA A 3 60.44 -40.46 -9.43
CA ALA A 3 59.45 -40.01 -10.41
C ALA A 3 58.30 -39.27 -9.71
N PHE A 4 58.04 -38.03 -10.13
CA PHE A 4 56.92 -37.23 -9.65
C PHE A 4 55.67 -37.57 -10.49
N LYS A 5 54.72 -38.26 -9.88
CA LYS A 5 53.42 -38.60 -10.49
C LYS A 5 52.41 -37.52 -10.06
N PRO A 6 51.89 -36.68 -10.97
CA PRO A 6 50.86 -35.71 -10.58
C PRO A 6 49.55 -36.47 -10.29
N GLN A 7 49.07 -36.42 -9.05
CA GLN A 7 47.69 -36.78 -8.72
C GLN A 7 46.78 -35.67 -9.24
N PHE A 8 46.04 -35.98 -10.30
CA PHE A 8 44.96 -35.15 -10.79
C PHE A 8 43.75 -35.39 -9.87
N ASN A 9 43.55 -34.52 -8.87
CA ASN A 9 42.33 -34.48 -8.08
C ASN A 9 41.24 -33.85 -8.95
N SER A 10 40.45 -34.69 -9.63
CA SER A 10 39.20 -34.25 -10.24
C SER A 10 38.19 -33.98 -9.12
N GLU A 11 38.10 -32.74 -8.67
CA GLU A 11 36.95 -32.24 -7.93
C GLU A 11 35.78 -32.20 -8.92
N PHE A 12 35.09 -33.33 -9.05
CA PHE A 12 33.80 -33.40 -9.71
C PHE A 12 32.85 -32.56 -8.86
N THR A 13 32.72 -31.28 -9.19
CA THR A 13 31.59 -30.48 -8.75
C THR A 13 30.36 -31.16 -9.31
N GLU A 14 29.76 -32.02 -8.49
CA GLU A 14 28.52 -32.72 -8.78
C GLU A 14 27.52 -31.65 -9.19
N PHE A 15 27.20 -31.63 -10.49
CA PHE A 15 26.15 -30.79 -11.04
C PHE A 15 24.84 -31.36 -10.52
N GLU A 16 24.51 -31.02 -9.27
CA GLU A 16 23.27 -31.43 -8.64
C GLU A 16 22.14 -30.81 -9.47
N SER A 17 21.46 -31.68 -10.22
CA SER A 17 20.37 -31.27 -11.09
C SER A 17 19.32 -30.58 -10.21
N PRO A 18 18.87 -29.36 -10.54
CA PRO A 18 17.90 -28.65 -9.73
C PRO A 18 16.68 -29.51 -9.48
N ASP A 19 16.50 -29.96 -8.23
CA ASP A 19 15.34 -30.75 -7.83
C ASP A 19 14.05 -30.06 -8.32
N ALA A 20 13.10 -30.83 -8.87
CA ALA A 20 11.82 -30.30 -9.35
C ALA A 20 11.05 -29.49 -8.28
N GLY A 21 11.34 -29.72 -7.00
CA GLY A 21 10.83 -28.93 -5.87
C GLY A 21 11.39 -27.50 -5.80
N HIS A 22 12.70 -27.31 -6.04
CA HIS A 22 13.34 -25.99 -6.08
C HIS A 22 12.81 -25.13 -7.21
N GLN A 23 12.61 -25.74 -8.40
CA GLN A 23 12.08 -25.02 -9.55
C GLN A 23 10.62 -24.58 -9.36
N LYS A 24 9.78 -25.41 -8.70
CA LYS A 24 8.38 -25.04 -8.38
C LYS A 24 8.32 -23.89 -7.38
N SER A 25 9.13 -23.93 -6.32
CA SER A 25 9.17 -22.86 -5.33
C SER A 25 9.68 -21.53 -5.91
N ALA A 26 10.73 -21.58 -6.73
CA ALA A 26 11.26 -20.39 -7.41
C ALA A 26 10.21 -19.75 -8.34
N LYS A 27 9.38 -20.56 -9.01
CA LYS A 27 8.26 -20.06 -9.83
C LYS A 27 7.18 -19.40 -8.96
N SER A 28 6.78 -20.01 -7.84
CA SER A 28 5.80 -19.41 -6.92
C SER A 28 6.30 -18.13 -6.26
N ALA A 29 7.58 -18.06 -5.90
CA ALA A 29 8.19 -16.86 -5.32
C ALA A 29 8.21 -15.71 -6.34
N ARG A 30 8.57 -15.99 -7.60
CA ARG A 30 8.51 -14.98 -8.69
C ARG A 30 7.09 -14.51 -8.99
N ALA A 31 6.12 -15.43 -8.94
CA ALA A 31 4.71 -15.07 -9.12
C ALA A 31 4.22 -14.18 -7.96
N ALA A 32 4.54 -14.52 -6.71
CA ALA A 32 4.21 -13.71 -5.54
C ALA A 32 4.84 -12.32 -5.60
N GLU A 33 6.10 -12.21 -6.03
CA GLU A 33 6.78 -10.93 -6.24
C GLU A 33 6.07 -10.08 -7.31
N SER A 34 5.73 -10.68 -8.45
CA SER A 34 5.04 -9.99 -9.54
C SER A 34 3.64 -9.51 -9.12
N VAL A 35 2.90 -10.35 -8.38
CA VAL A 35 1.59 -9.99 -7.84
C VAL A 35 1.76 -8.84 -6.84
N ARG A 36 2.72 -8.91 -5.91
CA ARG A 36 3.00 -7.83 -4.97
C ARG A 36 3.25 -6.51 -5.68
N LEU A 37 4.13 -6.50 -6.68
CA LEU A 37 4.45 -5.31 -7.47
C LEU A 37 3.23 -4.72 -8.17
N ALA A 38 2.37 -5.57 -8.74
CA ALA A 38 1.13 -5.14 -9.37
C ALA A 38 0.15 -4.52 -8.36
N LEU A 39 -0.03 -5.15 -7.19
CA LEU A 39 -0.89 -4.60 -6.14
C LEU A 39 -0.34 -3.29 -5.56
N THR A 40 0.97 -3.19 -5.33
CA THR A 40 1.59 -1.94 -4.86
C THR A 40 1.48 -0.82 -5.89
N ALA A 41 1.55 -1.13 -7.19
CA ALA A 41 1.30 -0.14 -8.25
C ALA A 41 -0.16 0.33 -8.24
N LEU A 42 -1.13 -0.58 -8.04
CA LEU A 42 -2.54 -0.21 -7.89
C LEU A 42 -2.77 0.68 -6.64
N ALA A 43 -2.11 0.37 -5.53
CA ALA A 43 -2.17 1.18 -4.29
C ALA A 43 -1.57 2.58 -4.50
N LEU A 44 -0.49 2.69 -5.29
CA LEU A 44 0.09 3.98 -5.67
C LEU A 44 -0.90 4.81 -6.50
N LEU A 45 -1.53 4.21 -7.51
CA LEU A 45 -2.48 4.90 -8.37
C LEU A 45 -3.74 5.33 -7.60
N SER A 46 -4.24 4.49 -6.70
CA SER A 46 -5.39 4.84 -5.86
C SER A 46 -5.04 5.94 -4.86
N SER A 47 -3.87 5.91 -4.22
CA SER A 47 -3.46 6.98 -3.30
C SER A 47 -3.29 8.34 -3.99
N ILE A 48 -2.77 8.38 -5.22
CA ILE A 48 -2.69 9.62 -6.02
C ILE A 48 -4.09 10.19 -6.29
N THR A 49 -5.04 9.32 -6.68
CA THR A 49 -6.41 9.78 -6.99
C THR A 49 -7.15 10.24 -5.74
N ILE A 50 -6.97 9.57 -4.60
CA ILE A 50 -7.49 10.02 -3.30
C ILE A 50 -6.87 11.38 -2.92
N LEU A 51 -5.55 11.51 -3.01
CA LEU A 51 -4.85 12.74 -2.68
C LEU A 51 -5.31 13.91 -3.56
N GLY A 52 -5.50 13.67 -4.86
CA GLY A 52 -6.01 14.68 -5.79
C GLY A 52 -7.44 15.12 -5.47
N THR A 53 -8.35 14.17 -5.28
CA THR A 53 -9.78 14.46 -5.01
C THR A 53 -10.01 15.04 -3.61
N ALA A 54 -9.37 14.49 -2.58
CA ALA A 54 -9.43 15.05 -1.22
C ALA A 54 -8.68 16.39 -1.11
N GLY A 55 -7.62 16.57 -1.88
CA GLY A 55 -6.87 17.82 -1.96
C GLY A 55 -7.65 18.94 -2.64
N ASP A 56 -8.31 18.67 -3.78
CA ASP A 56 -9.14 19.68 -4.47
C ASP A 56 -10.32 20.10 -3.59
N THR A 57 -11.06 19.15 -3.01
CA THR A 57 -12.18 19.45 -2.11
C THR A 57 -11.75 20.32 -0.92
N LEU A 58 -10.60 20.03 -0.30
CA LEU A 58 -10.05 20.84 0.80
C LEU A 58 -9.57 22.22 0.32
N SER A 59 -8.97 22.30 -0.86
CA SER A 59 -8.55 23.57 -1.48
C SER A 59 -9.76 24.46 -1.79
N VAL A 60 -10.83 23.89 -2.35
CA VAL A 60 -12.06 24.64 -2.62
C VAL A 60 -12.68 25.15 -1.33
N PHE A 61 -12.72 24.32 -0.27
CA PHE A 61 -13.16 24.78 1.05
C PHE A 61 -12.34 25.97 1.53
N ASN A 62 -11.00 25.85 1.55
CA ASN A 62 -10.13 26.92 2.04
C ASN A 62 -10.23 28.23 1.23
N ASN A 63 -10.50 28.13 -0.08
CA ASN A 63 -10.65 29.30 -0.95
C ASN A 63 -12.05 29.94 -0.90
N THR A 64 -13.08 29.19 -0.47
CA THR A 64 -14.49 29.66 -0.47
C THR A 64 -15.07 29.81 0.93
N HIS A 65 -14.32 29.40 1.95
CA HIS A 65 -14.67 29.62 3.33
C HIS A 65 -14.46 31.10 3.67
N LEU A 66 -15.57 31.76 3.99
CA LEU A 66 -15.60 33.12 4.53
C LEU A 66 -15.78 32.99 6.04
N GLY A 67 -14.96 33.70 6.82
CA GLY A 67 -15.02 33.66 8.28
C GLY A 67 -16.35 34.18 8.85
N GLU A 68 -16.51 34.10 10.16
CA GLU A 68 -17.76 34.44 10.86
C GLU A 68 -18.20 35.90 10.69
N ASP A 69 -17.30 36.78 10.24
CA ASP A 69 -17.59 38.20 10.00
C ASP A 69 -18.47 38.48 8.77
N TYR A 70 -18.73 37.46 7.94
CA TYR A 70 -19.53 37.59 6.71
C TYR A 70 -20.94 37.03 6.89
N PHE A 71 -21.96 37.83 6.56
CA PHE A 71 -23.39 37.49 6.75
C PHE A 71 -23.95 36.42 5.79
N LEU A 72 -23.17 35.96 4.80
CA LEU A 72 -23.54 34.86 3.90
C LEU A 72 -22.46 33.75 3.93
N PRO A 73 -22.35 32.99 5.03
CA PRO A 73 -21.42 31.88 5.09
C PRO A 73 -21.94 30.76 4.18
N LEU A 74 -21.15 30.43 3.14
CA LEU A 74 -21.45 29.34 2.21
C LEU A 74 -21.32 27.95 2.85
N TRP A 75 -20.58 27.90 3.96
CA TRP A 75 -20.29 26.72 4.76
C TRP A 75 -20.81 26.93 6.18
N PRO A 76 -21.39 25.91 6.84
CA PRO A 76 -21.76 25.97 8.25
C PRO A 76 -20.58 26.35 9.15
N SER A 77 -20.84 27.06 10.25
CA SER A 77 -19.81 27.44 11.24
C SER A 77 -19.22 26.21 11.95
N ASP A 78 -20.06 25.24 12.31
CA ASP A 78 -19.64 23.97 12.90
C ASP A 78 -19.33 22.94 11.80
N PHE A 79 -18.12 23.02 11.25
CA PHE A 79 -17.69 22.19 10.14
C PHE A 79 -16.60 21.18 10.53
N ASP A 80 -16.89 19.88 10.38
CA ASP A 80 -15.93 18.82 10.72
C ASP A 80 -15.02 18.48 9.52
N LEU A 81 -13.82 19.06 9.51
CA LEU A 81 -12.79 18.81 8.49
C LEU A 81 -11.91 17.60 8.79
N ARG A 82 -11.97 17.08 10.02
CA ARG A 82 -11.12 15.97 10.50
C ARG A 82 -11.14 14.75 9.58
N PRO A 83 -12.30 14.29 9.05
CA PRO A 83 -12.33 13.15 8.13
C PRO A 83 -11.58 13.41 6.82
N THR A 84 -11.75 14.59 6.22
CA THR A 84 -11.07 14.94 4.96
C THR A 84 -9.57 15.11 5.16
N VAL A 85 -9.16 15.77 6.25
CA VAL A 85 -7.73 15.92 6.58
C VAL A 85 -7.10 14.56 6.84
N ALA A 86 -7.78 13.65 7.54
CA ALA A 86 -7.30 12.28 7.73
C ALA A 86 -7.11 11.54 6.39
N LEU A 87 -8.06 11.68 5.45
CA LEU A 87 -7.92 11.09 4.11
C LEU A 87 -6.70 11.64 3.34
N VAL A 88 -6.46 12.95 3.39
CA VAL A 88 -5.28 13.57 2.78
C VAL A 88 -4.00 13.05 3.42
N VAL A 89 -3.90 13.08 4.74
CA VAL A 89 -2.68 12.62 5.45
C VAL A 89 -2.42 11.14 5.19
N CYS A 90 -3.44 10.29 5.27
CA CYS A 90 -3.30 8.86 5.03
C CYS A 90 -2.92 8.55 3.57
N SER A 91 -3.52 9.24 2.59
CA SER A 91 -3.16 9.06 1.17
C SER A 91 -1.73 9.49 0.86
N VAL A 92 -1.21 10.56 1.50
CA VAL A 92 0.21 10.94 1.39
C VAL A 92 1.12 9.84 1.94
N ILE A 93 0.79 9.26 3.11
CA ILE A 93 1.57 8.16 3.70
C ILE A 93 1.59 6.96 2.76
N VAL A 94 0.43 6.54 2.25
CA VAL A 94 0.31 5.40 1.31
C VAL A 94 1.07 5.67 0.02
N PHE A 95 0.98 6.89 -0.52
CA PHE A 95 1.71 7.31 -1.72
C PHE A 95 3.22 7.20 -1.52
N VAL A 96 3.75 7.78 -0.43
CA VAL A 96 5.19 7.75 -0.13
C VAL A 96 5.65 6.31 0.10
N ALA A 97 4.93 5.54 0.90
CA ALA A 97 5.27 4.15 1.22
C ALA A 97 5.27 3.25 -0.03
N SER A 98 4.27 3.40 -0.90
CA SER A 98 4.16 2.65 -2.16
C SER A 98 5.24 3.06 -3.17
N ALA A 99 5.54 4.36 -3.26
CA ALA A 99 6.60 4.88 -4.13
C ALA A 99 7.99 4.40 -3.69
N LEU A 100 8.28 4.43 -2.38
CA LEU A 100 9.51 3.88 -1.81
C LEU A 100 9.62 2.38 -2.05
N SER A 101 8.53 1.64 -1.88
CA SER A 101 8.50 0.19 -2.12
C SER A 101 8.79 -0.16 -3.58
N LEU A 102 8.18 0.57 -4.52
CA LEU A 102 8.41 0.37 -5.95
C LEU A 102 9.83 0.78 -6.36
N THR A 103 10.33 1.91 -5.89
CA THR A 103 11.71 2.36 -6.19
C THR A 103 12.76 1.40 -5.61
N ALA A 104 12.57 0.92 -4.38
CA ALA A 104 13.42 -0.08 -3.76
C ALA A 104 13.48 -1.39 -4.55
N SER A 105 12.36 -1.82 -5.15
CA SER A 105 12.31 -3.03 -5.99
C SER A 105 13.09 -2.90 -7.31
N LYS A 106 13.26 -1.68 -7.82
CA LYS A 106 13.93 -1.39 -9.10
C LYS A 106 15.43 -1.17 -8.92
N LEU A 107 15.86 -0.73 -7.74
CA LEU A 107 17.26 -0.42 -7.44
C LEU A 107 18.03 -1.71 -7.07
N PRO A 108 18.99 -2.17 -7.91
CA PRO A 108 19.75 -3.39 -7.64
C PRO A 108 20.58 -3.32 -6.36
N ALA A 109 21.01 -2.11 -5.96
CA ALA A 109 21.73 -1.85 -4.71
C ALA A 109 20.90 -2.16 -3.44
N VAL A 110 19.58 -2.00 -3.51
CA VAL A 110 18.64 -2.31 -2.41
C VAL A 110 18.13 -3.75 -2.54
N ARG A 111 17.88 -4.21 -3.77
CA ARG A 111 17.46 -5.59 -4.06
C ARG A 111 18.44 -6.65 -3.56
N ASN A 112 19.74 -6.36 -3.60
CA ASN A 112 20.77 -7.30 -3.16
C ASN A 112 20.87 -7.42 -1.62
N LYS A 113 20.26 -6.50 -0.86
CA LYS A 113 20.20 -6.57 0.61
C LYS A 113 18.86 -7.15 1.04
N ALA A 114 18.79 -8.48 1.11
CA ALA A 114 17.57 -9.23 1.43
C ALA A 114 16.86 -8.69 2.69
N LEU A 115 17.58 -8.41 3.78
CA LEU A 115 16.99 -7.89 5.03
C LEU A 115 16.29 -6.53 4.87
N ILE A 116 16.81 -5.66 4.00
CA ILE A 116 16.24 -4.32 3.76
C ILE A 116 15.02 -4.44 2.83
N HIS A 117 15.11 -5.28 1.80
CA HIS A 117 14.00 -5.52 0.89
C HIS A 117 12.80 -6.17 1.61
N THR A 118 13.04 -7.18 2.45
CA THR A 118 11.98 -7.89 3.18
C THR A 118 11.36 -7.03 4.28
N SER A 119 12.15 -6.19 4.96
CA SER A 119 11.61 -5.27 5.97
C SER A 119 10.77 -4.16 5.35
N ILE A 120 11.22 -3.56 4.25
CA ILE A 120 10.45 -2.55 3.51
C ILE A 120 9.17 -3.16 2.93
N SER A 121 9.23 -4.38 2.38
CA SER A 121 8.06 -5.01 1.77
C SER A 121 6.96 -5.38 2.77
N ALA A 122 7.29 -5.54 4.05
CA ALA A 122 6.33 -5.87 5.10
C ALA A 122 5.86 -4.62 5.88
N LEU A 123 6.78 -3.68 6.16
CA LEU A 123 6.49 -2.51 6.99
C LEU A 123 5.63 -1.49 6.24
N ALA A 124 5.92 -1.24 4.96
CA ALA A 124 5.17 -0.26 4.18
C ALA A 124 3.66 -0.60 4.10
N PRO A 125 3.25 -1.82 3.71
CA PRO A 125 1.82 -2.17 3.65
C PRO A 125 1.15 -2.21 5.03
N ALA A 126 1.88 -2.54 6.09
CA ALA A 126 1.34 -2.50 7.46
C ALA A 126 1.03 -1.07 7.90
N VAL A 127 1.92 -0.11 7.63
CA VAL A 127 1.68 1.31 7.90
C VAL A 127 0.51 1.83 7.06
N CYS A 128 0.44 1.45 5.79
CA CYS A 128 -0.68 1.79 4.90
C CYS A 128 -2.02 1.24 5.42
N LEU A 129 -2.05 -0.01 5.89
CA LEU A 129 -3.25 -0.63 6.46
C LEU A 129 -3.72 0.11 7.71
N ILE A 130 -2.79 0.42 8.63
CA ILE A 130 -3.10 1.17 9.85
C ILE A 130 -3.64 2.57 9.48
N ALA A 131 -2.99 3.26 8.54
CA ALA A 131 -3.46 4.56 8.07
C ALA A 131 -4.87 4.47 7.44
N GLY A 132 -5.13 3.46 6.60
CA GLY A 132 -6.45 3.22 6.00
C GLY A 132 -7.54 2.92 7.05
N LEU A 133 -7.22 2.13 8.07
CA LEU A 133 -8.12 1.87 9.20
C LEU A 133 -8.41 3.16 9.97
N ILE A 134 -7.38 3.93 10.32
CA ILE A 134 -7.53 5.21 11.03
C ILE A 134 -8.42 6.16 10.22
N GLY A 135 -8.11 6.38 8.92
CA GLY A 135 -8.89 7.26 8.05
C GLY A 135 -10.36 6.83 7.95
N THR A 136 -10.61 5.53 7.80
CA THR A 136 -11.97 4.97 7.74
C THR A 136 -12.70 5.09 9.08
N SER A 137 -12.00 4.84 10.20
CA SER A 137 -12.55 4.99 11.54
C SER A 137 -12.88 6.44 11.89
N PHE A 138 -12.08 7.41 11.46
CA PHE A 138 -12.43 8.83 11.63
C PHE A 138 -13.68 9.17 10.83
N PHE A 139 -13.80 8.68 9.60
CA PHE A 139 -14.99 8.94 8.78
C PHE A 139 -16.26 8.33 9.40
N TYR A 140 -16.26 7.04 9.72
CA TYR A 140 -17.45 6.36 10.24
C TYR A 140 -17.69 6.58 11.74
N GLY A 141 -16.64 6.80 12.53
CA GLY A 141 -16.70 7.01 13.97
C GLY A 141 -17.09 8.45 14.36
N VAL A 142 -16.60 9.46 13.64
CA VAL A 142 -16.98 10.86 13.89
C VAL A 142 -18.35 11.17 13.29
N ASN A 143 -18.73 10.52 12.19
CA ASN A 143 -20.07 10.63 11.59
C ASN A 143 -21.20 9.96 12.41
N SER A 144 -20.94 9.52 13.64
CA SER A 144 -21.99 9.06 14.57
C SER A 144 -22.77 10.23 15.20
N SER A 145 -22.20 11.44 15.22
CA SER A 145 -22.89 12.63 15.74
C SER A 145 -23.71 13.30 14.63
N ASN A 146 -25.03 13.18 14.66
CA ASN A 146 -25.98 13.78 13.71
C ASN A 146 -26.00 15.33 13.68
N SER A 147 -25.14 15.99 14.46
CA SER A 147 -25.17 17.44 14.68
C SER A 147 -24.14 18.24 13.88
N VAL A 148 -23.11 17.60 13.29
CA VAL A 148 -22.01 18.31 12.62
C VAL A 148 -21.94 17.93 11.15
N SER A 149 -21.90 18.93 10.27
CA SER A 149 -21.77 18.69 8.82
C SER A 149 -20.31 18.48 8.43
N THR A 150 -20.06 17.51 7.54
CA THR A 150 -18.73 17.26 6.96
C THR A 150 -18.67 17.78 5.53
N LEU A 151 -17.45 17.89 4.97
CA LEU A 151 -17.22 18.32 3.59
C LEU A 151 -18.02 17.47 2.59
N GLN A 152 -18.12 16.17 2.85
CA GLN A 152 -18.86 15.23 2.02
C GLN A 152 -20.37 15.37 2.19
N SER A 153 -20.89 15.38 3.43
CA SER A 153 -22.35 15.44 3.63
C SER A 153 -22.94 16.75 3.13
N TRP A 154 -22.25 17.87 3.39
CA TRP A 154 -22.66 19.19 2.93
C TRP A 154 -22.63 19.31 1.40
N SER A 155 -21.50 18.98 0.77
CA SER A 155 -21.39 19.08 -0.70
C SER A 155 -22.38 18.18 -1.43
N CYS A 156 -22.71 17.01 -0.87
CA CYS A 156 -23.71 16.13 -1.44
C CYS A 156 -25.15 16.61 -1.20
N GLN A 157 -25.45 17.24 -0.06
CA GLN A 157 -26.77 17.83 0.20
C GLN A 157 -27.11 18.92 -0.81
N TRP A 158 -26.12 19.75 -1.17
CA TRP A 158 -26.28 20.84 -2.13
C TRP A 158 -25.92 20.47 -3.57
N SER A 159 -25.71 19.17 -3.86
CA SER A 159 -25.26 18.70 -5.18
C SER A 159 -26.20 19.02 -6.34
N ALA A 160 -27.49 19.24 -6.05
CA ALA A 160 -28.49 19.64 -7.04
C ALA A 160 -28.42 21.13 -7.42
N VAL A 161 -27.72 21.96 -6.64
CA VAL A 161 -27.56 23.39 -6.92
C VAL A 161 -26.36 23.60 -7.85
N SER A 162 -26.65 24.01 -9.08
CA SER A 162 -25.62 24.40 -10.05
C SER A 162 -25.10 25.80 -9.74
N MET A 163 -23.79 25.94 -9.58
CA MET A 163 -23.09 27.21 -9.43
C MET A 163 -22.22 27.46 -10.67
N ASP A 164 -22.25 28.66 -11.22
CA ASP A 164 -21.36 29.08 -12.33
C ASP A 164 -19.92 29.35 -11.86
N THR A 165 -19.74 29.57 -10.56
CA THR A 165 -18.44 29.79 -9.91
C THR A 165 -18.20 28.75 -8.82
N LYS A 166 -16.93 28.49 -8.45
CA LYS A 166 -16.62 27.60 -7.33
C LYS A 166 -17.35 28.05 -6.05
N PRO A 167 -17.88 27.12 -5.24
CA PRO A 167 -17.76 25.66 -5.33
C PRO A 167 -18.81 25.00 -6.25
N HIS A 168 -18.37 24.07 -7.08
CA HIS A 168 -19.26 23.21 -7.88
C HIS A 168 -19.71 22.00 -7.06
N TRP A 169 -20.83 22.12 -6.35
CA TRP A 169 -21.30 21.12 -5.36
C TRP A 169 -21.40 19.69 -5.90
N GLY A 170 -21.93 19.53 -7.12
CA GLY A 170 -22.05 18.21 -7.75
C GLY A 170 -20.69 17.53 -8.01
N THR A 171 -19.67 18.31 -8.37
CA THR A 171 -18.30 17.80 -8.56
C THR A 171 -17.66 17.45 -7.22
N LEU A 172 -17.74 18.35 -6.23
CA LEU A 172 -17.20 18.12 -4.89
C LEU A 172 -17.81 16.87 -4.22
N CYS A 173 -19.11 16.63 -4.41
CA CYS A 173 -19.77 15.42 -3.89
C CYS A 173 -19.23 14.15 -4.54
N LYS A 174 -18.95 14.17 -5.85
CA LYS A 174 -18.40 13.00 -6.57
C LYS A 174 -16.96 12.74 -6.16
N GLU A 175 -16.15 13.79 -6.05
CA GLU A 175 -14.75 13.70 -5.63
C GLU A 175 -14.61 13.19 -4.19
N SER A 176 -15.39 13.74 -3.26
CA SER A 176 -15.38 13.26 -1.85
C SER A 176 -15.84 11.81 -1.73
N LYS A 177 -16.88 11.40 -2.47
CA LYS A 177 -17.30 9.99 -2.54
C LYS A 177 -16.22 9.10 -3.13
N ALA A 178 -15.56 9.53 -4.21
CA ALA A 178 -14.49 8.77 -4.85
C ALA A 178 -13.31 8.56 -3.88
N ALA A 179 -12.87 9.63 -3.19
CA ALA A 179 -11.82 9.57 -2.18
C ALA A 179 -12.14 8.56 -1.08
N LEU A 180 -13.37 8.57 -0.58
CA LEU A 180 -13.81 7.65 0.45
C LEU A 180 -13.84 6.20 -0.04
N TYR A 181 -14.48 5.93 -1.18
CA TYR A 181 -14.60 4.56 -1.69
C TYR A 181 -13.23 3.95 -2.00
N LEU A 182 -12.31 4.74 -2.57
CA LEU A 182 -10.95 4.29 -2.83
C LEU A 182 -10.18 4.01 -1.54
N THR A 183 -10.39 4.81 -0.50
CA THR A 183 -9.75 4.57 0.82
C THR A 183 -10.27 3.30 1.46
N VAL A 184 -11.57 3.02 1.37
CA VAL A 184 -12.15 1.76 1.87
C VAL A 184 -11.60 0.56 1.08
N MET A 185 -11.45 0.69 -0.23
CA MET A 185 -10.87 -0.35 -1.09
C MET A 185 -9.36 -0.55 -0.91
N LEU A 186 -8.64 0.44 -0.38
CA LEU A 186 -7.22 0.30 -0.02
C LEU A 186 -7.03 -0.72 1.12
N ILE A 187 -7.96 -0.83 2.07
CA ILE A 187 -7.84 -1.77 3.20
C ILE A 187 -7.66 -3.24 2.74
N PRO A 188 -8.58 -3.83 1.93
CA PRO A 188 -8.40 -5.19 1.44
C PRO A 188 -7.19 -5.30 0.51
N LEU A 189 -6.83 -4.25 -0.23
CA LEU A 189 -5.66 -4.25 -1.10
C LEU A 189 -4.35 -4.39 -0.28
N GLU A 190 -4.19 -3.61 0.78
CA GLU A 190 -3.02 -3.68 1.68
C GLU A 190 -2.97 -5.04 2.42
N ALA A 191 -4.13 -5.59 2.80
CA ALA A 191 -4.21 -6.92 3.38
C ALA A 191 -3.75 -8.01 2.40
N LEU A 192 -4.11 -7.91 1.12
CA LEU A 192 -3.63 -8.81 0.07
C LEU A 192 -2.12 -8.67 -0.15
N ILE A 193 -1.57 -7.45 -0.14
CA ILE A 193 -0.13 -7.21 -0.25
C ILE A 193 0.60 -7.90 0.91
N LEU A 194 0.16 -7.70 2.16
CA LEU A 194 0.72 -8.40 3.33
C LEU A 194 0.60 -9.93 3.20
N GLY A 195 -0.52 -10.42 2.68
CA GLY A 195 -0.74 -11.83 2.41
C GLY A 195 0.30 -12.42 1.45
N THR A 196 0.67 -11.69 0.39
CA THR A 196 1.72 -12.16 -0.55
C THR A 196 3.10 -12.25 0.12
N VAL A 197 3.42 -11.32 1.02
CA VAL A 197 4.69 -11.32 1.77
C VAL A 197 4.73 -12.50 2.75
N ALA A 198 3.65 -12.72 3.49
CA ALA A 198 3.53 -13.85 4.42
C ALA A 198 3.61 -15.19 3.68
N PHE A 199 2.97 -15.30 2.52
CA PHE A 199 3.04 -16.48 1.67
C PHE A 199 4.45 -16.76 1.17
N GLY A 200 5.18 -15.72 0.71
CA GLY A 200 6.59 -15.85 0.32
C GLY A 200 7.46 -16.38 1.45
N ALA A 201 7.36 -15.79 2.64
CA ALA A 201 8.11 -16.22 3.83
C ALA A 201 7.77 -17.66 4.25
N PHE A 202 6.52 -18.08 4.10
CA PHE A 202 6.09 -19.45 4.41
C PHE A 202 6.67 -20.48 3.42
N VAL A 203 6.73 -20.14 2.14
CA VAL A 203 7.34 -20.98 1.10
C VAL A 203 8.84 -21.15 1.35
N GLU A 204 9.55 -20.07 1.66
CA GLU A 204 10.99 -20.10 2.01
C GLU A 204 11.24 -20.99 3.24
N LYS A 205 10.48 -20.80 4.33
CA LYS A 205 10.61 -21.63 5.54
C LYS A 205 10.39 -23.12 5.25
N LYS A 206 9.38 -23.45 4.44
CA LYS A 206 9.12 -24.84 4.05
C LYS A 206 10.31 -25.44 3.28
N GLN A 207 10.95 -24.68 2.40
CA GLN A 207 12.11 -25.18 1.67
C GLN A 207 13.33 -25.42 2.57
N VAL A 208 13.61 -24.50 3.50
CA VAL A 208 14.71 -24.68 4.46
C VAL A 208 14.52 -25.95 5.28
N ILE A 209 13.29 -26.21 5.78
CA ILE A 209 12.97 -27.42 6.54
C ILE A 209 13.14 -28.69 5.70
N ILE A 210 12.71 -28.68 4.42
CA ILE A 210 12.87 -29.82 3.52
C ILE A 210 14.35 -30.08 3.22
N HIS A 211 15.14 -29.02 3.02
CA HIS A 211 16.58 -29.13 2.77
C HIS A 211 17.32 -29.69 3.98
N GLU A 212 17.05 -29.19 5.19
CA GLU A 212 17.60 -29.72 6.45
C GLU A 212 17.27 -31.21 6.62
N ARG A 213 16.03 -31.62 6.30
CA ARG A 213 15.60 -33.02 6.39
C ARG A 213 16.29 -33.95 5.38
N LYS A 214 16.61 -33.45 4.18
CA LYS A 214 17.30 -34.22 3.12
C LYS A 214 18.81 -34.28 3.37
N GLY A 215 19.38 -33.27 4.03
CA GLY A 215 20.81 -33.15 4.34
C GLY A 215 21.24 -33.79 5.66
N SER A 216 20.31 -34.29 6.48
CA SER A 216 20.63 -35.04 7.71
C SER A 216 20.88 -36.51 7.34
N PRO A 217 22.14 -37.00 7.29
CA PRO A 217 22.39 -38.40 7.06
C PRO A 217 21.94 -39.14 8.32
N ALA A 218 20.84 -39.88 8.22
CA ALA A 218 20.52 -40.87 9.23
C ALA A 218 21.72 -41.83 9.30
N MET A 219 22.41 -41.82 10.44
CA MET A 219 23.41 -42.80 10.81
C MET A 219 22.84 -44.20 10.58
N SER A 220 23.37 -44.89 9.57
CA SER A 220 23.45 -46.36 9.55
C SER A 220 24.81 -46.77 10.10
#